data_AF-A0A8S3V952-F1
#
_entry.id   AF-A0A8S3V952-F1
#
_cell.length_a   1.000
_cell.length_b   1.000
_cell.length_c   1.000
_cell.angle_alpha   90.00
_cell.angle_beta   90.00
_cell.angle_gamma   90.00
#
_symmetry.space_group_name_H-M   'P 1'
#
loop_
_entity.id
_entity.type
_entity.pdbx_description
1 polymer ?
#
loop_
_entity_poly.entity_id
_entity_poly.type
_entity_poly.pdbx_seq_one_letter_code
_entity_poly.pdbx_strand_id
1 'polypeptide(L)'
;MFSHKSDKYDPEKALRNTLCKFETAYLSRSLSRLFDPINLVFATGSMNPPTEQEVESIIKTISSELNVASVDTKLSITIAKNVAKTVQLFNVKSEQLLSTDGEASQVIGPATQGQTRNQAVVNTLYLFHQSVTKVVTSLNNYSLEAIESIHKSLEGIVILMSHAINPFYHPYLMQQKLSY
;
A
#
# COMPACT_ATOMS: atom_id res chain seq x y z
N MET A 1 -41.07 48.83 -11.41
CA MET A 1 -39.65 49.12 -11.13
C MET A 1 -38.91 47.78 -11.10
N PHE A 2 -38.43 47.32 -12.26
CA PHE A 2 -37.74 46.03 -12.37
C PHE A 2 -36.26 46.23 -12.02
N SER A 3 -35.87 45.81 -10.81
CA SER A 3 -34.49 45.85 -10.35
C SER A 3 -33.73 44.68 -11.01
N HIS A 4 -32.97 44.98 -12.06
CA HIS A 4 -32.04 44.04 -12.67
C HIS A 4 -30.86 43.84 -11.70
N LYS A 5 -30.91 42.77 -10.91
CA LYS A 5 -29.76 42.34 -10.12
C LYS A 5 -28.75 41.74 -11.10
N SER A 6 -27.77 42.51 -11.52
CA SER A 6 -26.65 42.01 -12.31
C SER A 6 -25.89 41.01 -11.44
N ASP A 7 -26.13 39.71 -11.64
CA ASP A 7 -25.26 38.66 -11.11
C ASP A 7 -23.86 38.94 -11.66
N LYS A 8 -22.99 39.46 -10.79
CA LYS A 8 -21.64 39.86 -11.15
C LYS A 8 -20.86 38.56 -11.40
N TYR A 9 -20.86 38.11 -12.66
CA TYR A 9 -20.10 36.95 -13.08
C TYR A 9 -18.63 37.16 -12.69
N ASP A 10 -18.15 36.31 -11.79
CA ASP A 10 -16.77 36.30 -11.33
C ASP A 10 -16.02 35.19 -12.08
N PRO A 11 -15.23 35.55 -13.12
CA PRO A 11 -14.53 34.56 -13.94
C PRO A 11 -13.47 33.79 -13.14
N GLU A 12 -12.85 34.39 -12.12
CA GLU A 12 -11.84 33.75 -11.29
C GLU A 12 -12.49 32.67 -10.41
N LYS A 13 -13.63 32.99 -9.80
CA LYS A 13 -14.43 32.01 -9.03
C LYS A 13 -14.95 30.89 -9.92
N ALA A 14 -15.45 31.21 -11.11
CA ALA A 14 -15.92 30.20 -12.07
C ALA A 14 -14.78 29.26 -12.51
N LEU A 15 -13.59 29.80 -12.78
CA LEU A 15 -12.40 29.03 -13.14
C LEU A 15 -11.96 28.11 -11.99
N ARG A 16 -11.84 28.64 -10.76
CA ARG A 16 -11.48 27.85 -9.58
C ARG A 16 -12.45 26.70 -9.32
N ASN A 17 -13.75 26.95 -9.47
CA ASN A 17 -14.77 25.92 -9.31
C ASN A 17 -14.62 24.80 -10.36
N THR A 18 -14.28 25.17 -11.60
CA THR A 18 -14.04 24.19 -12.66
C THR A 18 -12.77 23.37 -12.39
N LEU A 19 -11.67 24.01 -11.98
CA LEU A 19 -10.42 23.32 -11.63
C LEU A 19 -10.61 22.34 -10.47
N CYS A 20 -11.34 22.73 -9.41
CA CYS A 20 -11.64 21.87 -8.27
C CYS A 20 -12.39 20.59 -8.68
N LYS A 21 -13.30 20.67 -9.66
CA LYS A 21 -13.99 19.49 -10.20
C LYS A 21 -13.04 18.55 -10.92
N PHE A 22 -12.13 19.09 -11.74
CA PHE A 22 -11.11 18.29 -12.43
C PHE A 22 -10.15 17.62 -11.44
N GLU A 23 -9.72 18.35 -10.42
CA GLU A 23 -8.87 17.81 -9.36
C GLU A 23 -9.57 16.67 -8.61
N THR A 24 -10.82 16.86 -8.20
CA THR A 24 -11.62 15.82 -7.54
C THR A 24 -11.75 14.57 -8.43
N ALA A 25 -12.08 14.76 -9.71
CA ALA A 25 -12.20 13.65 -10.66
C ALA A 25 -10.85 12.93 -10.89
N TYR A 26 -9.76 13.68 -10.98
CA TYR A 26 -8.41 13.12 -11.08
C TYR A 26 -8.06 12.30 -9.83
N LEU A 27 -8.32 12.81 -8.63
CA LEU A 27 -8.06 12.12 -7.37
C LEU A 27 -8.83 10.81 -7.26
N SER A 28 -10.13 10.80 -7.60
CA SER A 28 -10.92 9.58 -7.63
C SER A 28 -10.34 8.55 -8.61
N ARG A 29 -9.94 8.99 -9.80
CA ARG A 29 -9.37 8.11 -10.82
C ARG A 29 -7.97 7.62 -10.46
N SER A 30 -7.16 8.45 -9.81
CA SER A 30 -5.84 8.07 -9.29
C SER A 30 -5.95 7.00 -8.22
N LEU A 31 -6.90 7.15 -7.29
CA LEU A 31 -7.16 6.15 -6.26
C LEU A 31 -7.55 4.80 -6.88
N SER A 32 -8.44 4.79 -7.87
CA SER A 32 -8.77 3.57 -8.62
C SER A 32 -7.55 2.97 -9.29
N ARG A 33 -6.73 3.75 -10.02
CA ARG A 33 -5.50 3.25 -10.65
C ARG A 33 -4.53 2.64 -9.65
N LEU A 34 -4.47 3.14 -8.42
CA LEU A 34 -3.63 2.57 -7.37
C LEU A 34 -4.24 1.29 -6.76
N PHE A 35 -5.56 1.22 -6.63
CA PHE A 35 -6.25 0.13 -5.94
C PHE A 35 -6.56 -1.05 -6.86
N ASP A 36 -6.94 -0.80 -8.10
CA ASP A 36 -7.38 -1.81 -9.07
C ASP A 36 -6.31 -2.89 -9.31
N PRO A 37 -5.02 -2.55 -9.52
CA PRO A 37 -3.97 -3.56 -9.67
C PRO A 37 -3.81 -4.45 -8.43
N ILE A 38 -3.94 -3.89 -7.23
CA ILE A 38 -3.92 -4.68 -5.99
C ILE A 38 -5.13 -5.61 -5.93
N ASN A 39 -6.33 -5.09 -6.21
CA ASN A 39 -7.53 -5.91 -6.18
C ASN A 39 -7.49 -7.03 -7.21
N LEU A 40 -6.84 -6.82 -8.36
CA LEU A 40 -6.65 -7.81 -9.40
C LEU A 40 -5.73 -8.95 -8.96
N VAL A 41 -4.54 -8.63 -8.40
CA VAL A 41 -3.55 -9.66 -8.00
C VAL A 41 -3.98 -10.45 -6.75
N PHE A 42 -4.93 -9.90 -5.98
CA PHE A 42 -5.56 -10.56 -4.83
C PHE A 42 -7.03 -10.94 -5.11
N ALA A 43 -7.43 -11.13 -6.37
CA ALA A 43 -8.80 -11.53 -6.70
C ALA A 43 -9.15 -12.89 -6.05
N THR A 44 -10.40 -13.00 -5.59
CA THR A 44 -10.88 -14.12 -4.77
C THR A 44 -10.72 -15.46 -5.48
N GLY A 45 -9.76 -16.27 -5.03
CA GLY A 45 -9.49 -17.61 -5.55
C GLY A 45 -7.99 -17.99 -5.52
N SER A 46 -7.09 -17.01 -5.55
CA SER A 46 -5.66 -17.26 -5.38
C SER A 46 -5.29 -17.29 -3.89
N MET A 47 -5.01 -18.48 -3.36
CA MET A 47 -4.35 -18.64 -2.05
C MET A 47 -2.84 -18.32 -2.11
N ASN A 48 -2.36 -17.87 -3.26
CA ASN A 48 -0.96 -17.59 -3.51
C ASN A 48 -0.71 -16.08 -3.39
N PRO A 49 0.44 -15.67 -2.82
CA PRO A 49 0.85 -14.28 -2.83
C PRO A 49 1.14 -13.80 -4.27
N PRO A 50 1.11 -12.47 -4.50
CA PRO A 50 1.51 -11.88 -5.77
C PRO A 50 2.92 -12.28 -6.19
N THR A 51 3.09 -12.46 -7.50
CA THR A 51 4.38 -12.67 -8.16
C THR A 51 5.23 -11.39 -8.18
N GLU A 52 6.53 -11.54 -8.42
CA GLU A 52 7.45 -10.40 -8.53
C GLU A 52 7.05 -9.43 -9.64
N GLN A 53 6.59 -9.94 -10.80
CA GLN A 53 6.14 -9.11 -11.93
C GLN A 53 4.88 -8.32 -11.58
N GLU A 54 3.95 -8.93 -10.85
CA GLU A 54 2.74 -8.26 -10.36
C GLU A 54 3.07 -7.16 -9.36
N VAL A 55 3.99 -7.41 -8.43
CA VAL A 55 4.52 -6.40 -7.51
C VAL A 55 5.16 -5.26 -8.31
N GLU A 56 6.03 -5.55 -9.27
CA GLU A 56 6.70 -4.53 -10.09
C GLU A 56 5.68 -3.64 -10.84
N SER A 57 4.59 -4.21 -11.35
CA SER A 57 3.51 -3.47 -12.00
C SER A 57 2.80 -2.50 -11.03
N ILE A 58 2.53 -2.94 -9.80
CA ILE A 58 1.97 -2.07 -8.75
C ILE A 58 2.94 -0.93 -8.42
N ILE A 59 4.23 -1.23 -8.27
CA ILE A 59 5.26 -0.24 -7.97
C ILE A 59 5.40 0.79 -9.09
N LYS A 60 5.36 0.36 -10.36
CA LYS A 60 5.33 1.26 -11.53
C LYS A 60 4.15 2.22 -11.48
N THR A 61 2.99 1.71 -11.08
CA THR A 61 1.77 2.53 -10.94
C THR A 61 1.91 3.56 -9.82
N ILE A 62 2.40 3.14 -8.64
CA ILE A 62 2.70 4.04 -7.51
C ILE A 62 3.68 5.15 -7.93
N SER A 63 4.79 4.77 -8.59
CA SER A 63 5.80 5.71 -9.07
C SER A 63 5.20 6.70 -10.09
N SER A 64 4.37 6.23 -11.02
CA SER A 64 3.72 7.07 -12.01
C SER A 64 2.79 8.11 -11.36
N GLU A 65 1.95 7.71 -10.40
CA GLU A 65 1.04 8.65 -9.72
C GLU A 65 1.81 9.70 -8.91
N LEU A 66 2.87 9.29 -8.21
CA LEU A 66 3.74 10.23 -7.49
C LEU A 66 4.44 11.21 -8.46
N ASN A 67 4.99 10.71 -9.57
CA ASN A 67 5.65 11.58 -10.54
C ASN A 67 4.69 12.62 -11.14
N VAL A 68 3.44 12.24 -11.46
CA VAL A 68 2.43 13.18 -11.97
C VAL A 68 2.08 14.24 -10.93
N ALA A 69 2.01 13.87 -9.65
CA ALA A 69 1.65 14.80 -8.58
C ALA A 69 2.80 15.72 -8.14
N SER A 70 4.05 15.42 -8.53
CA SER A 70 5.26 16.13 -8.07
C SER A 70 5.28 17.64 -8.38
N VAL A 71 4.46 18.10 -9.32
CA VAL A 71 4.41 19.50 -9.77
C VAL A 71 3.57 20.42 -8.89
N ASP A 72 2.72 19.86 -8.02
CA ASP A 72 1.86 20.63 -7.10
C ASP A 72 1.93 20.06 -5.69
N THR A 73 2.20 20.91 -4.70
CA THR A 73 2.40 20.48 -3.32
C THR A 73 1.14 19.91 -2.66
N LYS A 74 -0.05 20.45 -2.97
CA LYS A 74 -1.30 19.95 -2.36
C LYS A 74 -1.71 18.62 -2.97
N LEU A 75 -1.55 18.51 -4.29
CA LEU A 75 -1.81 17.29 -5.02
C LEU A 75 -0.83 16.18 -4.58
N SER A 76 0.46 16.49 -4.45
CA SER A 76 1.48 15.52 -4.02
C SER A 76 1.21 14.95 -2.64
N ILE A 77 0.79 15.78 -1.67
CA ILE A 77 0.36 15.32 -0.33
C ILE A 77 -0.86 14.40 -0.44
N THR A 78 -1.85 14.76 -1.25
CA THR A 78 -3.08 13.98 -1.39
C THR A 78 -2.81 12.63 -2.07
N ILE A 79 -1.97 12.62 -3.11
CA ILE A 79 -1.55 11.39 -3.78
C ILE A 79 -0.67 10.53 -2.88
N ALA A 80 0.24 11.11 -2.10
CA ALA A 80 1.03 10.36 -1.11
C ALA A 80 0.14 9.68 -0.07
N LYS A 81 -0.91 10.35 0.41
CA LYS A 81 -1.92 9.74 1.31
C LYS A 81 -2.69 8.61 0.61
N ASN A 82 -3.00 8.74 -0.68
CA ASN A 82 -3.62 7.66 -1.44
C ASN A 82 -2.66 6.47 -1.59
N VAL A 83 -1.38 6.70 -1.88
CA VAL A 83 -0.34 5.66 -1.90
C VAL A 83 -0.21 4.99 -0.53
N ALA A 84 -0.27 5.75 0.57
CA ALA A 84 -0.27 5.16 1.92
C ALA A 84 -1.47 4.22 2.13
N LYS A 85 -2.67 4.59 1.68
CA LYS A 85 -3.84 3.71 1.70
C LYS A 85 -3.66 2.48 0.81
N THR A 86 -2.99 2.62 -0.33
CA THR A 86 -2.65 1.52 -1.25
C THR A 86 -1.70 0.52 -0.59
N VAL A 87 -0.66 1.01 0.10
CA VAL A 87 0.25 0.18 0.90
C VAL A 87 -0.51 -0.56 2.01
N GLN A 88 -1.41 0.13 2.71
CA GLN A 88 -2.27 -0.48 3.72
C GLN A 88 -3.20 -1.56 3.14
N LEU A 89 -3.78 -1.32 1.96
CA LEU A 89 -4.62 -2.30 1.28
C LEU A 89 -3.82 -3.56 0.92
N PHE A 90 -2.59 -3.40 0.41
CA PHE A 90 -1.67 -4.51 0.15
C PHE A 90 -1.39 -5.30 1.43
N ASN A 91 -1.13 -4.61 2.54
CA ASN A 91 -0.87 -5.21 3.84
C ASN A 91 -2.05 -6.06 4.33
N VAL A 92 -3.26 -5.49 4.36
CA VAL A 92 -4.49 -6.18 4.80
C VAL A 92 -4.78 -7.42 3.94
N LYS A 93 -4.62 -7.31 2.62
CA LYS A 93 -4.83 -8.46 1.72
C LYS A 93 -3.76 -9.54 1.88
N SER A 94 -2.51 -9.15 2.14
CA SER A 94 -1.44 -10.10 2.43
C SER A 94 -1.66 -10.82 3.76
N GLU A 95 -2.14 -10.12 4.78
CA GLU A 95 -2.52 -10.70 6.08
C GLU A 95 -3.60 -11.78 5.91
N GLN A 96 -4.60 -11.54 5.05
CA GLN A 96 -5.65 -12.52 4.75
C GLN A 96 -5.13 -13.81 4.08
N LEU A 97 -3.93 -13.80 3.50
CA LEU A 97 -3.30 -15.00 2.94
C LEU A 97 -2.52 -15.80 3.97
N LEU A 98 -2.24 -15.25 5.15
CA LEU A 98 -1.46 -15.96 6.17
C LEU A 98 -2.27 -17.14 6.73
N SER A 99 -1.62 -18.30 6.82
CA SER A 99 -2.08 -19.40 7.66
C SER A 99 -1.81 -19.05 9.12
N THR A 100 -2.85 -19.08 9.96
CA THR A 100 -2.75 -18.96 11.42
C THR A 100 -3.07 -20.26 12.15
N ASP A 101 -3.46 -21.30 11.42
CA ASP A 101 -3.92 -22.57 11.98
C ASP A 101 -2.75 -23.49 12.40
N GLY A 102 -3.06 -24.70 12.90
CA GLY A 102 -2.06 -25.68 13.35
C GLY A 102 -0.97 -25.98 12.33
N GLU A 103 -1.28 -25.88 11.02
CA GLU A 103 -0.32 -25.99 9.92
C GLU A 103 0.81 -24.95 10.03
N ALA A 104 0.54 -23.73 10.49
CA ALA A 104 1.55 -22.67 10.60
C ALA A 104 2.46 -22.82 11.83
N SER A 105 2.02 -23.59 12.84
CA SER A 105 2.69 -23.74 14.13
C SER A 105 3.40 -25.09 14.29
N GLN A 106 3.42 -25.94 13.26
CA GLN A 106 4.08 -27.23 13.32
C GLN A 106 5.60 -27.07 13.39
N VAL A 107 6.21 -27.64 14.42
CA VAL A 107 7.65 -27.50 14.72
C VAL A 107 8.45 -28.73 14.28
N ILE A 108 7.77 -29.85 14.07
CA ILE A 108 8.38 -31.17 13.89
C ILE A 108 7.93 -31.71 12.54
N GLY A 109 8.87 -31.93 11.61
CA GLY A 109 8.59 -32.45 10.26
C GLY A 109 8.95 -31.47 9.12
N PRO A 110 8.77 -31.87 7.86
CA PRO A 110 8.96 -30.99 6.71
C PRO A 110 7.97 -29.82 6.72
N ALA A 111 8.35 -28.71 6.09
CA ALA A 111 7.52 -27.49 6.07
C ALA A 111 6.11 -27.77 5.54
N THR A 112 5.11 -27.32 6.29
CA THR A 112 3.71 -27.46 5.88
C THR A 112 3.38 -26.53 4.71
N GLN A 113 2.25 -26.76 4.04
CA GLN A 113 1.77 -25.84 3.01
C GLN A 113 1.50 -24.44 3.58
N GLY A 114 1.02 -24.36 4.83
CA GLY A 114 0.79 -23.09 5.53
C GLY A 114 2.08 -22.32 5.82
N GLN A 115 3.15 -23.01 6.25
CA GLN A 115 4.46 -22.39 6.48
C GLN A 115 5.09 -21.91 5.17
N THR A 116 5.02 -22.74 4.11
CA THR A 116 5.53 -22.38 2.78
C THR A 116 4.79 -21.15 2.23
N ARG A 117 3.46 -21.09 2.42
CA ARG A 117 2.65 -19.94 2.05
C ARG A 117 3.02 -18.69 2.84
N ASN A 118 3.14 -18.77 4.16
CA ASN A 118 3.53 -17.63 4.99
C ASN A 118 4.91 -17.10 4.60
N GLN A 119 5.87 -18.00 4.33
CA GLN A 119 7.20 -17.62 3.83
C GLN A 119 7.10 -16.88 2.49
N ALA A 120 6.30 -17.38 1.55
CA ALA A 120 6.10 -16.71 0.26
C ALA A 120 5.45 -15.32 0.44
N VAL A 121 4.44 -15.19 1.32
CA VAL A 121 3.81 -13.90 1.64
C VAL A 121 4.81 -12.91 2.24
N VAL A 122 5.66 -13.36 3.18
CA VAL A 122 6.71 -12.53 3.78
C VAL A 122 7.71 -12.05 2.73
N ASN A 123 8.14 -12.92 1.81
CA ASN A 123 9.04 -12.54 0.73
C ASN A 123 8.41 -11.47 -0.18
N THR A 124 7.15 -11.64 -0.55
CA THR A 124 6.42 -10.65 -1.36
C THR A 124 6.25 -9.32 -0.60
N LEU A 125 5.93 -9.36 0.70
CA LEU A 125 5.85 -8.16 1.56
C LEU A 125 7.20 -7.44 1.64
N TYR A 126 8.30 -8.18 1.77
CA TYR A 126 9.65 -7.61 1.82
C TYR A 126 10.03 -6.94 0.49
N LEU A 127 9.78 -7.62 -0.63
CA LEU A 127 10.01 -7.07 -1.97
C LEU A 127 9.20 -5.78 -2.19
N PHE A 128 7.90 -5.81 -1.84
CA PHE A 128 7.03 -4.66 -1.95
C PHE A 128 7.52 -3.50 -1.08
N HIS A 129 7.82 -3.76 0.21
CA HIS A 129 8.37 -2.76 1.13
C HIS A 129 9.64 -2.12 0.56
N GLN A 130 10.63 -2.92 0.17
CA GLN A 130 11.90 -2.42 -0.36
C GLN A 130 11.69 -1.56 -1.61
N SER A 131 10.78 -1.98 -2.49
CA SER A 131 10.49 -1.28 -3.75
C SER A 131 9.79 0.06 -3.50
N VAL A 132 8.81 0.12 -2.59
CA VAL A 132 8.17 1.38 -2.21
C VAL A 132 9.16 2.31 -1.52
N THR A 133 9.99 1.81 -0.60
CA THR A 133 11.04 2.62 0.04
C THR A 133 12.01 3.22 -0.99
N LYS A 134 12.42 2.45 -2.02
CA LYS A 134 13.24 2.96 -3.12
C LYS A 134 12.55 4.08 -3.89
N VAL A 135 11.25 3.95 -4.17
CA VAL A 135 10.47 5.03 -4.81
C VAL A 135 10.44 6.27 -3.92
N VAL A 136 10.12 6.13 -2.63
CA VAL A 136 10.02 7.26 -1.70
C VAL A 136 11.35 7.98 -1.52
N THR A 137 12.45 7.24 -1.38
CA THR A 137 13.81 7.81 -1.26
C THR A 137 14.27 8.55 -2.52
N SER A 138 13.69 8.26 -3.69
CA SER A 138 13.96 8.98 -4.93
C SER A 138 13.17 10.29 -5.09
N LEU A 139 12.21 10.60 -4.19
CA LEU A 139 11.40 11.80 -4.25
C LEU A 139 12.17 13.01 -3.72
N ASN A 140 12.49 13.98 -4.58
CA ASN A 140 13.26 15.17 -4.21
C ASN A 140 12.40 16.42 -3.86
N ASN A 141 11.11 16.42 -4.24
CA ASN A 141 10.24 17.62 -4.16
C ASN A 141 8.97 17.39 -3.33
N TYR A 142 9.00 16.45 -2.41
CA TYR A 142 7.86 16.09 -1.57
C TYR A 142 7.96 16.75 -0.20
N SER A 143 6.83 17.15 0.35
CA SER A 143 6.77 17.65 1.73
C SER A 143 7.03 16.52 2.72
N LEU A 144 7.48 16.89 3.93
CA LEU A 144 7.68 15.94 5.02
C LEU A 144 6.40 15.16 5.33
N GLU A 145 5.25 15.83 5.39
CA GLU A 145 3.95 15.21 5.63
C GLU A 145 3.64 14.10 4.62
N ALA A 146 3.96 14.32 3.34
CA ALA A 146 3.71 13.35 2.28
C ALA A 146 4.59 12.10 2.47
N ILE A 147 5.88 12.30 2.73
CA ILE A 147 6.85 11.21 2.94
C ILE A 147 6.50 10.41 4.20
N GLU A 148 6.23 11.08 5.32
CA GLU A 148 5.85 10.46 6.59
C GLU A 148 4.58 9.62 6.47
N SER A 149 3.60 10.06 5.68
CA SER A 149 2.37 9.30 5.47
C SER A 149 2.63 7.92 4.85
N ILE A 150 3.57 7.84 3.91
CA ILE A 150 3.95 6.58 3.26
C ILE A 150 4.83 5.75 4.20
N HIS A 151 5.81 6.34 4.88
CA HIS A 151 6.65 5.62 5.85
C HIS A 151 5.82 4.98 6.96
N LYS A 152 4.86 5.70 7.53
CA LYS A 152 3.95 5.14 8.54
C LYS A 152 3.14 3.95 8.03
N SER A 153 2.77 3.94 6.75
CA SER A 153 2.10 2.77 6.15
C SER A 153 3.04 1.58 5.96
N LEU A 154 4.33 1.82 5.68
CA LEU A 154 5.35 0.78 5.54
C LEU A 154 5.70 0.11 6.88
N GLU A 155 5.62 0.85 8.00
CA GLU A 155 5.76 0.25 9.34
C GLU A 155 4.75 -0.89 9.57
N GLY A 156 3.52 -0.75 9.06
CA GLY A 156 2.50 -1.80 9.12
C GLY A 156 2.93 -3.09 8.42
N ILE A 157 3.66 -2.99 7.30
CA ILE A 157 4.21 -4.14 6.59
C ILE A 157 5.32 -4.82 7.42
N VAL A 158 6.19 -4.04 8.06
CA VAL A 158 7.24 -4.57 8.94
C VAL A 158 6.66 -5.33 10.13
N ILE A 159 5.59 -4.79 10.73
CA ILE A 159 4.86 -5.45 11.82
C ILE A 159 4.25 -6.76 11.34
N LEU A 160 3.58 -6.77 10.17
CA LEU A 160 2.97 -7.98 9.63
C LEU A 160 4.02 -9.06 9.32
N MET A 161 5.15 -8.70 8.70
CA MET A 161 6.26 -9.63 8.48
C MET A 161 6.76 -10.22 9.80
N SER A 162 6.91 -9.40 10.84
CA SER A 162 7.35 -9.85 12.17
C SER A 162 6.36 -10.86 12.78
N HIS A 163 5.06 -10.60 12.68
CA HIS A 163 4.02 -11.51 13.14
C HIS A 163 4.01 -12.83 12.38
N ALA A 164 4.20 -12.79 11.05
CA ALA A 164 4.24 -13.98 10.21
C ALA A 164 5.46 -14.87 10.51
N ILE A 165 6.57 -14.29 10.98
CA ILE A 165 7.81 -15.03 11.27
C ILE A 165 7.88 -15.52 12.74
N ASN A 166 7.17 -14.87 13.68
CA ASN A 166 7.15 -15.24 15.11
C ASN A 166 6.92 -16.74 15.40
N PRO A 167 6.00 -17.44 14.71
CA PRO A 167 5.80 -18.88 14.89
C PRO A 167 7.04 -19.73 14.60
N PHE A 168 8.01 -19.24 13.82
CA PHE A 168 9.28 -19.93 13.58
C PHE A 168 10.29 -19.73 14.71
N TYR A 169 10.22 -18.63 15.48
CA TYR A 169 11.13 -18.38 16.60
C TYR A 169 10.69 -19.05 17.91
N HIS A 170 9.38 -19.13 18.15
CA HIS A 170 8.81 -19.74 19.36
C HIS A 170 9.28 -21.19 19.62
N PRO A 171 9.36 -22.08 18.62
CA PRO A 171 9.87 -23.43 18.84
C PRO A 171 11.34 -23.56 19.21
N TYR A 172 12.21 -22.66 18.73
CA TYR A 172 13.62 -22.67 19.12
C TYR A 172 13.78 -22.38 20.63
N LEU A 173 12.90 -21.55 21.20
CA LEU A 173 12.90 -21.24 22.63
C LEU A 173 12.30 -22.38 23.47
N MET A 174 11.33 -23.14 22.95
CA MET A 174 10.79 -24.32 23.65
C MET A 174 11.76 -25.50 23.64
N GLN A 175 12.53 -25.72 22.58
CA GLN A 175 13.56 -26.78 22.55
C GLN A 175 14.71 -26.52 23.54
N GLN A 176 15.08 -25.26 23.78
CA GLN A 176 16.06 -24.91 24.83
C GLN A 176 15.53 -25.06 26.27
N LYS A 177 14.20 -25.01 26.48
CA LYS A 177 13.60 -25.19 27.81
C LYS A 177 13.36 -26.65 28.20
N LEU A 178 13.43 -27.58 27.26
CA LEU A 178 13.30 -29.03 27.49
C LEU A 178 14.66 -29.75 27.63
N SER A 179 15.77 -29.00 27.57
CA SER A 179 17.15 -29.49 27.70
C SER A 179 17.77 -29.20 29.08
N TYR A 180 16.94 -28.85 30.08
CA TYR A 180 17.32 -28.69 31.49
C TYR A 180 16.41 -29.51 32.40
#